data_AF-A0A2T9YG96-F1
#
_entry.id   AF-A0A2T9YG96-F1
#
_cell.length_a   1.000
_cell.length_b   1.000
_cell.length_c   1.000
_cell.angle_alpha   90.00
_cell.angle_beta   90.00
_cell.angle_gamma   90.00
#
_symmetry.space_group_name_H-M   'P 1'
#
loop_
_entity.id
_entity.type
_entity.pdbx_description
1 polymer ?
#
loop_
_entity_poly.entity_id
_entity_poly.type
_entity_poly.pdbx_seq_one_letter_code
_entity_poly.pdbx_strand_id
1 'polypeptide(L)'
;MFDEHNFNAANDGYSANDSDVEPLMLSDEALAALKEFYQEEQKKDAEFNKVKMAASSLDDTSNDSQNHLEPTKITIDVFREDWQLSQFWYTNETAEFIANFARNNKRDGLIFFLSCPTAFVKYMVCTIFSPY
;
A
#
# COMPACT_ATOMS: atom_id res chain seq x y z
N MET A 1 -40.01 61.05 -29.63
CA MET A 1 -39.34 60.28 -30.69
C MET A 1 -37.89 60.25 -30.25
N PHE A 2 -37.47 59.14 -29.66
CA PHE A 2 -36.19 59.03 -28.96
C PHE A 2 -35.07 58.91 -29.98
N ASP A 3 -34.05 59.75 -29.84
CA ASP A 3 -32.84 59.75 -30.65
C ASP A 3 -32.05 58.43 -30.45
N GLU A 4 -31.70 57.79 -31.56
CA GLU A 4 -30.80 56.63 -31.60
C GLU A 4 -29.39 57.04 -31.15
N HIS A 5 -29.05 56.70 -29.91
CA HIS A 5 -27.66 56.75 -29.47
C HIS A 5 -26.85 55.62 -30.11
N ASN A 6 -25.95 56.04 -30.99
CA ASN A 6 -24.83 55.31 -31.57
C ASN A 6 -24.11 54.41 -30.54
N PHE A 7 -24.31 53.10 -30.62
CA PHE A 7 -23.65 52.11 -29.77
C PHE A 7 -22.27 51.76 -30.35
N ASN A 8 -21.33 52.70 -30.28
CA ASN A 8 -19.91 52.42 -30.48
C ASN A 8 -19.23 52.44 -29.11
N ALA A 9 -19.22 51.30 -28.43
CA ALA A 9 -18.45 51.10 -27.21
C ALA A 9 -17.69 49.77 -27.30
N ALA A 10 -16.36 49.91 -27.44
CA ALA A 10 -15.32 48.98 -27.03
C ALA A 10 -15.49 47.51 -27.45
N ASN A 11 -14.98 47.18 -28.64
CA ASN A 11 -14.42 45.86 -28.88
C ASN A 11 -13.09 45.78 -28.12
N ASP A 12 -13.15 45.51 -26.81
CA ASP A 12 -11.98 45.22 -25.99
C ASP A 12 -11.38 43.90 -26.47
N GLY A 13 -10.35 44.02 -27.31
CA GLY A 13 -9.56 42.91 -27.79
C GLY A 13 -8.78 42.27 -26.65
N TYR A 14 -9.43 41.36 -25.91
CA TYR A 14 -8.74 40.41 -25.04
C TYR A 14 -8.09 39.35 -25.94
N SER A 15 -6.90 39.69 -26.46
CA SER A 15 -6.03 38.70 -27.09
C SER A 15 -5.48 37.81 -25.98
N ALA A 16 -6.17 36.70 -25.72
CA ALA A 16 -5.67 35.63 -24.87
C ALA A 16 -4.48 34.98 -25.59
N ASN A 17 -3.30 35.59 -25.47
CA ASN A 17 -2.05 34.91 -25.76
C ASN A 17 -1.88 33.80 -24.71
N ASP A 18 -2.31 32.59 -25.08
CA ASP A 18 -2.16 31.33 -24.33
C ASP A 18 -0.67 30.90 -24.17
N SER A 19 0.28 31.77 -24.53
CA SER A 19 1.73 31.52 -24.51
C SER A 19 2.45 32.12 -23.30
N ASP A 20 1.81 33.00 -22.53
CA ASP A 20 2.44 33.71 -21.40
C ASP A 20 2.10 33.08 -20.03
N VAL A 21 1.44 31.91 -20.01
CA VAL A 21 1.26 31.15 -18.78
C VAL A 21 2.54 30.41 -18.49
N GLU A 22 3.33 30.95 -17.55
CA GLU A 22 4.49 30.26 -16.98
C GLU A 22 4.07 28.83 -16.57
N PRO A 23 4.75 27.78 -17.05
CA PRO A 23 4.36 26.42 -16.76
C PRO A 23 4.31 26.23 -15.24
N LEU A 24 3.24 25.63 -14.73
CA LEU A 24 3.12 25.31 -13.31
C LEU A 24 4.28 24.38 -12.91
N MET A 25 5.26 24.93 -12.21
CA MET A 25 6.40 24.18 -11.67
C MET A 25 6.19 23.92 -10.19
N LEU A 26 6.57 22.72 -9.73
CA LEU A 26 6.64 22.41 -8.31
C LEU A 26 7.75 23.25 -7.67
N SER A 27 7.57 23.62 -6.39
CA SER A 27 8.69 24.15 -5.61
C SER A 27 9.79 23.10 -5.51
N ASP A 28 11.04 23.54 -5.33
CA ASP A 28 12.19 22.63 -5.19
C ASP A 28 11.97 21.59 -4.08
N GLU A 29 11.34 22.01 -2.98
CA GLU A 29 10.97 21.14 -1.85
C GLU A 29 9.94 20.08 -2.25
N ALA A 30 8.85 20.47 -2.92
CA ALA A 30 7.82 19.53 -3.37
C ALA A 30 8.36 18.54 -4.42
N LEU A 31 9.23 19.01 -5.30
CA LEU A 31 9.89 18.18 -6.31
C LEU A 31 10.86 17.18 -5.67
N ALA A 32 11.59 17.59 -4.63
CA ALA A 32 12.46 16.70 -3.86
C ALA A 32 11.65 15.62 -3.12
N ALA A 33 10.57 16.02 -2.42
CA ALA A 33 9.68 15.09 -1.73
C ALA A 33 9.04 14.07 -2.69
N LEU A 34 8.63 14.52 -3.89
CA LEU A 34 8.07 13.64 -4.92
C LEU A 34 9.11 12.63 -5.43
N LYS A 35 10.36 13.04 -5.65
CA LYS A 35 11.45 12.14 -6.04
C LYS A 35 11.73 11.09 -4.96
N GLU A 36 11.76 11.49 -3.70
CA GLU A 36 11.95 10.58 -2.56
C GLU A 36 10.82 9.55 -2.48
N PHE A 37 9.56 9.99 -2.62
CA PHE A 37 8.39 9.13 -2.65
C PHE A 37 8.50 8.05 -3.75
N TYR A 38 8.87 8.42 -4.98
CA TYR A 38 9.06 7.44 -6.07
C TYR A 38 10.20 6.46 -5.80
N GLN A 39 11.28 6.90 -5.15
CA GLN A 39 12.38 6.01 -4.78
C GLN A 39 11.96 5.02 -3.68
N GLU A 40 11.16 5.47 -2.70
CA GLU A 40 10.60 4.61 -1.67
C GLU A 40 9.64 3.57 -2.27
N GLU A 41 8.76 3.99 -3.19
CA GLU A 41 7.85 3.09 -3.90
C GLU A 41 8.59 1.99 -4.65
N GLN A 42 9.64 2.35 -5.42
CA GLN A 42 10.48 1.38 -6.14
C GLN A 42 11.17 0.38 -5.20
N LYS A 43 11.65 0.84 -4.05
CA LYS A 43 12.28 -0.04 -3.05
C LYS A 43 11.27 -1.04 -2.49
N LYS A 44 10.06 -0.58 -2.13
CA LYS A 44 8.99 -1.45 -1.63
C LYS A 44 8.58 -2.50 -2.67
N ASP A 45 8.44 -2.10 -3.93
CA ASP A 45 8.10 -3.03 -5.01
C ASP A 45 9.19 -4.07 -5.25
N ALA A 46 10.46 -3.68 -5.16
CA ALA A 46 11.58 -4.61 -5.26
C ALA A 46 11.60 -5.61 -4.10
N GLU A 47 11.37 -5.16 -2.86
CA GLU A 47 11.26 -6.02 -1.68
C GLU A 47 10.09 -7.01 -1.80
N PHE A 48 8.91 -6.53 -2.21
CA PHE A 48 7.75 -7.36 -2.42
C PHE A 48 7.99 -8.42 -3.50
N ASN A 49 8.57 -8.04 -4.64
CA ASN A 49 8.91 -8.96 -5.71
C ASN A 49 9.92 -10.03 -5.27
N LYS A 50 10.91 -9.65 -4.46
CA LYS A 50 11.87 -10.59 -3.88
C LYS A 50 11.18 -11.64 -3.00
N VAL A 51 10.26 -11.20 -2.13
CA VAL A 51 9.49 -12.12 -1.27
C VAL A 51 8.57 -13.01 -2.10
N LYS A 52 7.90 -12.45 -3.13
CA LYS A 52 7.05 -13.21 -4.05
C LYS A 52 7.84 -14.30 -4.79
N MET A 53 9.01 -13.97 -5.34
CA MET A 53 9.88 -14.95 -6.00
C MET A 53 10.34 -16.05 -5.06
N ALA A 54 10.73 -15.69 -3.82
CA ALA A 54 11.14 -16.66 -2.80
C ALA A 54 9.98 -17.57 -2.35
N ALA A 55 8.75 -17.07 -2.33
CA ALA A 55 7.57 -17.87 -2.02
C ALA A 55 7.20 -18.83 -3.16
N SER A 56 7.29 -18.38 -4.42
CA SER A 56 6.97 -19.22 -5.59
C SER A 56 7.96 -20.37 -5.79
N SER A 57 9.23 -20.22 -5.42
CA SER A 57 10.21 -21.31 -5.54
C SER A 57 10.03 -22.42 -4.50
N LEU A 58 9.22 -22.22 -3.47
CA LEU A 58 8.89 -23.24 -2.46
C LEU A 58 7.80 -24.22 -2.93
N ASP A 59 7.04 -23.89 -3.97
CA ASP A 59 5.93 -24.73 -4.48
C ASP A 59 6.43 -25.93 -5.33
N ASP A 60 7.66 -25.84 -5.89
CA ASP A 60 8.20 -26.81 -6.85
C ASP A 60 9.04 -27.95 -6.23
N THR A 61 9.25 -27.99 -4.90
CA THR A 61 10.13 -29.03 -4.30
C THR A 61 9.42 -29.83 -3.21
N SER A 62 8.60 -30.78 -3.65
CA SER A 62 8.42 -32.02 -2.90
C SER A 62 9.74 -32.79 -2.93
N ASN A 63 10.67 -32.50 -2.02
CA ASN A 63 11.67 -33.47 -1.50
C ASN A 63 12.55 -32.84 -0.43
N ASP A 64 12.31 -33.28 0.80
CA ASP A 64 13.32 -33.84 1.70
C ASP A 64 14.70 -33.15 1.68
N SER A 65 14.81 -32.02 2.37
CA SER A 65 16.02 -31.59 3.04
C SER A 65 15.67 -30.53 4.06
N GLN A 66 15.95 -30.83 5.33
CA GLN A 66 15.97 -29.90 6.45
C GLN A 66 16.99 -28.77 6.21
N ASN A 67 16.73 -27.88 5.25
CA ASN A 67 17.31 -26.56 5.30
C ASN A 67 16.51 -25.79 6.34
N HIS A 68 17.21 -25.41 7.41
CA HIS A 68 16.79 -24.42 8.38
C HIS A 68 16.60 -23.10 7.62
N LEU A 69 15.47 -22.99 6.91
CA LEU A 69 14.93 -21.75 6.45
C LEU A 69 14.59 -21.02 7.73
N GLU A 70 15.53 -20.19 8.22
CA GLU A 70 15.18 -19.06 9.07
C GLU A 70 13.86 -18.54 8.52
N PRO A 71 12.75 -18.63 9.26
CA PRO A 71 11.45 -18.32 8.72
C PRO A 71 11.57 -16.92 8.19
N THR A 72 11.65 -16.78 6.86
CA THR A 72 11.78 -15.48 6.21
C THR A 72 10.70 -14.67 6.88
N LYS A 73 11.10 -13.66 7.66
CA LYS A 73 10.21 -12.99 8.61
C LYS A 73 9.22 -12.18 7.80
N ILE A 74 8.24 -12.85 7.20
CA ILE A 74 7.19 -12.27 6.38
C ILE A 74 6.32 -11.52 7.38
N THR A 75 6.56 -10.22 7.46
CA THR A 75 5.68 -9.31 8.17
C THR A 75 4.63 -8.79 7.20
N ILE A 76 3.51 -8.35 7.75
CA ILE A 76 2.42 -7.77 6.95
C ILE A 76 2.86 -6.45 6.28
N ASP A 77 3.90 -5.79 6.77
CA ASP A 77 4.42 -4.51 6.27
C ASP A 77 5.05 -4.59 4.88
N VAL A 78 5.44 -5.79 4.46
CA VAL A 78 5.89 -6.08 3.09
C VAL A 78 4.74 -5.87 2.09
N PHE A 79 3.50 -6.00 2.54
CA PHE A 79 2.31 -5.73 1.74
C PHE A 79 1.90 -4.26 1.91
N ARG A 80 1.80 -3.54 0.79
CA ARG A 80 1.33 -2.16 0.77
C ARG A 80 -0.18 -2.12 1.01
N GLU A 81 -0.64 -1.16 1.82
CA GLU A 81 -2.06 -0.87 1.98
C GLU A 81 -2.64 -0.27 0.70
N ASP A 82 -3.82 -0.74 0.31
CA ASP A 82 -4.55 -0.25 -0.86
C ASP A 82 -5.87 0.38 -0.40
N TRP A 83 -5.91 1.71 -0.44
CA TRP A 83 -7.08 2.50 -0.08
C TRP A 83 -8.27 2.25 -0.99
N GLN A 84 -8.06 1.98 -2.28
CA GLN A 84 -9.13 1.69 -3.23
C GLN A 84 -9.80 0.35 -2.90
N LEU A 85 -9.04 -0.61 -2.37
CA LEU A 85 -9.54 -1.91 -1.92
C LEU A 85 -10.00 -1.92 -0.47
N SER A 86 -9.96 -0.77 0.24
CA SER A 86 -10.21 -0.68 1.69
C SER A 86 -9.34 -1.65 2.50
N GLN A 87 -8.10 -1.84 2.06
CA GLN A 87 -7.15 -2.75 2.67
C GLN A 87 -6.31 -2.01 3.70
N PHE A 88 -6.61 -2.23 4.98
CA PHE A 88 -5.93 -1.59 6.11
C PHE A 88 -5.37 -2.63 7.07
N TRP A 89 -4.19 -2.36 7.61
CA TRP A 89 -3.52 -3.25 8.57
C TRP A 89 -3.86 -2.88 10.01
N TYR A 90 -3.88 -3.88 10.88
CA TYR A 90 -4.07 -3.64 12.31
C TYR A 90 -2.76 -3.19 12.94
N THR A 91 -2.86 -2.42 14.03
CA THR A 91 -1.70 -2.20 14.89
C THR A 91 -1.18 -3.53 15.42
N ASN A 92 0.12 -3.59 15.73
CA ASN A 92 0.75 -4.80 16.25
C ASN A 92 0.02 -5.33 17.50
N GLU A 93 -0.35 -4.44 18.42
CA GLU A 93 -1.10 -4.77 19.64
C GLU A 93 -2.46 -5.41 19.34
N THR A 94 -3.23 -4.83 18.41
CA THR A 94 -4.55 -5.34 18.04
C THR A 94 -4.43 -6.72 17.37
N ALA A 95 -3.49 -6.87 16.44
CA ALA A 95 -3.24 -8.15 15.76
C ALA A 95 -2.84 -9.25 16.76
N GLU A 96 -2.00 -8.91 17.74
CA GLU A 96 -1.54 -9.83 18.78
C GLU A 96 -2.66 -10.22 19.73
N PHE A 97 -3.48 -9.24 20.15
CA PHE A 97 -4.67 -9.49 20.95
C PHE A 97 -5.62 -10.48 20.24
N ILE A 98 -5.97 -10.23 18.97
CA ILE A 98 -6.86 -11.10 18.19
C ILE A 98 -6.26 -12.50 18.01
N ALA A 99 -4.97 -12.59 17.68
CA ALA A 99 -4.29 -13.86 17.50
C ALA A 99 -4.29 -14.70 18.80
N ASN A 100 -3.97 -14.08 19.94
CA ASN A 100 -3.98 -14.74 21.24
C ASN A 100 -5.41 -15.14 21.65
N PHE A 101 -6.38 -14.26 21.45
CA PHE A 101 -7.78 -14.57 21.69
C PHE A 101 -8.24 -15.78 20.88
N ALA A 102 -7.91 -15.83 19.59
CA ALA A 102 -8.21 -16.95 18.71
C ALA A 102 -7.59 -18.26 19.22
N ARG A 103 -6.31 -18.27 19.61
CA ARG A 103 -5.64 -19.47 20.16
C ARG A 103 -6.28 -19.94 21.46
N ASN A 104 -6.50 -19.04 22.40
CA ASN A 104 -7.03 -19.37 23.72
C ASN A 104 -8.46 -19.90 23.68
N ASN A 105 -9.22 -19.56 22.63
CA ASN A 105 -10.61 -20.00 22.46
C ASN A 105 -10.76 -21.11 21.40
N LYS A 106 -9.66 -21.62 20.85
CA LYS A 106 -9.69 -22.74 19.91
C LYS A 106 -10.14 -24.01 20.65
N ARG A 107 -11.30 -24.54 20.27
CA ARG A 107 -11.78 -25.88 20.67
C ARG A 107 -11.48 -26.89 19.56
N ASP A 108 -12.11 -28.07 19.60
CA ASP A 108 -12.13 -29.00 18.46
C ASP A 108 -12.87 -28.34 17.28
N GLY A 109 -12.11 -27.63 16.44
CA GLY A 109 -12.66 -26.88 15.32
C GLY A 109 -11.61 -26.07 14.55
N LEU A 110 -12.11 -25.39 13.52
CA LEU A 110 -11.34 -24.52 12.63
C LEU A 110 -11.60 -23.06 12.99
N ILE A 111 -10.55 -22.24 12.88
CA ILE A 111 -10.65 -20.78 13.00
C ILE A 111 -10.48 -20.22 11.59
N PHE A 112 -11.47 -19.44 11.15
CA PHE A 112 -11.43 -18.75 9.87
C PHE A 112 -11.11 -17.27 10.08
N PHE A 113 -10.09 -16.80 9.38
CA PHE A 113 -9.76 -15.38 9.28
C PHE A 113 -10.34 -14.84 7.98
N LEU A 114 -11.36 -14.00 8.07
CA LEU A 114 -12.02 -13.38 6.91
C LEU A 114 -11.63 -11.91 6.85
N SER A 115 -10.95 -11.50 5.78
CA SER A 115 -10.49 -10.11 5.61
C SER A 115 -9.62 -9.58 6.76
N CYS A 116 -8.97 -10.48 7.52
CA CYS A 116 -8.11 -10.14 8.67
C CYS A 116 -6.66 -10.60 8.46
N PRO A 117 -5.97 -10.19 7.38
CA PRO A 117 -4.64 -10.71 7.05
C PRO A 117 -3.60 -10.43 8.14
N THR A 118 -3.62 -9.24 8.75
CA THR A 118 -2.70 -8.87 9.84
C THR A 118 -2.78 -9.83 11.03
N ALA A 119 -4.00 -10.16 11.47
CA ALA A 119 -4.23 -11.08 12.58
C ALA A 119 -3.86 -12.52 12.18
N PHE A 120 -4.10 -12.92 10.94
CA PHE A 120 -3.71 -14.23 10.43
C PHE A 120 -2.19 -14.43 10.42
N VAL A 121 -1.43 -13.46 9.89
CA VAL A 121 0.04 -13.51 9.89
C VAL A 121 0.55 -13.63 11.33
N LYS A 122 0.03 -12.79 12.25
CA LYS A 122 0.37 -12.86 13.67
C LYS A 122 -0.02 -14.20 14.32
N TYR A 123 -1.16 -14.76 13.93
CA TYR A 123 -1.63 -16.07 14.38
C TYR A 123 -0.64 -17.18 13.97
N MET A 124 -0.19 -17.18 12.71
CA MET A 124 0.72 -18.20 12.17
C MET A 124 2.13 -18.14 12.77
N VAL A 125 2.69 -16.94 12.97
CA VAL A 125 4.08 -16.78 13.46
C VAL A 125 4.32 -17.44 14.83
N CYS A 126 3.37 -17.34 15.77
CA CYS A 126 3.55 -17.96 17.09
C CYS A 126 3.31 -19.48 17.09
N THR A 127 2.47 -19.99 16.18
CA THR A 127 2.20 -21.44 16.10
C THR A 127 3.42 -22.22 15.63
N ILE A 128 4.30 -21.60 14.83
CA ILE A 128 5.56 -22.22 14.37
C ILE A 128 6.57 -22.39 15.54
N PHE A 129 6.42 -21.64 16.63
CA PHE A 129 7.33 -21.64 17.78
C PHE A 129 6.82 -22.38 19.03
N SER A 130 5.66 -23.03 18.98
CA SER A 130 5.21 -23.90 20.07
C SER A 130 5.56 -25.35 19.73
N PRO A 131 6.62 -25.96 20.31
CA PRO A 131 6.63 -27.40 20.44
C PRO A 131 5.45 -27.78 21.35
N TYR A 132 4.85 -28.92 21.07
CA TYR A 132 3.73 -29.52 21.80
C TYR A 132 3.83 -29.39 23.32
#